data_AF-A0A8K1FVU0-F1
#
_entry.id   AF-A0A8K1FVU0-F1
#
_cell.length_a   1.000
_cell.length_b   1.000
_cell.length_c   1.000
_cell.angle_alpha   90.00
_cell.angle_beta   90.00
_cell.angle_gamma   90.00
#
_symmetry.space_group_name_H-M   'P 1'
#
loop_
_entity.id
_entity.type
_entity.pdbx_description
1 polymer ?
#
loop_
_entity_poly.entity_id
_entity_poly.type
_entity_poly.pdbx_seq_one_letter_code
_entity_poly.pdbx_strand_id
1 'polypeptide(L)'
;NWGEGWGFVPSDRALVFVDNHDNQRGHGAGGASILTFWDSRLYKMASGFMLAHPYGFTRVMSSFRWPRYFENGKDVNDWVGPPSNADGSTKAVTINEDTTCGNDWVCEHRWRQI
;
A
#
# COMPACT_ATOMS: atom_id res chain seq x y z
N ASN A 1 -8.97 23.73 -2.18
CA ASN A 1 -8.07 23.27 -3.25
C ASN A 1 -7.25 22.13 -2.71
N TRP A 2 -7.10 20.99 -3.40
CA TRP A 2 -6.15 19.90 -3.07
C TRP A 2 -5.40 19.55 -4.37
N GLY A 3 -4.10 19.23 -4.31
CA GLY A 3 -3.23 19.14 -5.51
C GLY A 3 -2.26 20.32 -5.62
N GLU A 4 -2.11 20.92 -6.81
CA GLU A 4 -1.17 22.03 -7.06
C GLU A 4 -1.34 23.22 -6.10
N GLY A 5 -2.58 23.51 -5.68
CA GLY A 5 -2.86 24.57 -4.70
C GLY A 5 -2.32 24.31 -3.30
N TRP A 6 -1.80 23.11 -3.02
CA TRP A 6 -1.08 22.74 -1.79
C TRP A 6 0.45 22.77 -1.98
N GLY A 7 0.93 23.26 -3.13
CA GLY A 7 2.35 23.27 -3.46
C GLY A 7 2.87 21.94 -3.99
N PHE A 8 1.98 21.02 -4.38
CA PHE A 8 2.41 19.81 -5.09
C PHE A 8 2.81 20.14 -6.53
N VAL A 9 3.54 19.21 -7.16
CA VAL A 9 3.95 19.32 -8.57
C VAL A 9 2.74 19.41 -9.51
N PRO A 10 2.90 19.93 -10.74
CA PRO A 10 1.83 19.95 -11.73
C PRO A 10 1.18 18.57 -11.92
N SER A 11 -0.14 18.56 -12.05
CA SER A 11 -0.96 17.34 -12.13
C SER A 11 -0.51 16.41 -13.28
N ASP A 12 -0.17 16.99 -14.43
CA ASP A 12 0.32 16.27 -15.62
C ASP A 12 1.73 15.68 -15.47
N ARG A 13 2.41 15.96 -14.35
CA ARG A 13 3.73 15.44 -13.98
C ARG A 13 3.72 14.65 -12.67
N ALA A 14 2.55 14.44 -12.06
CA ALA A 14 2.41 13.76 -10.78
C ALA A 14 2.05 12.27 -10.99
N LEU A 15 2.86 11.37 -10.42
CA LEU A 15 2.45 9.99 -10.12
C LEU A 15 2.07 9.93 -8.64
N VAL A 16 0.81 9.65 -8.35
CA VAL A 16 0.26 9.73 -6.98
C VAL A 16 -0.11 8.36 -6.44
N PHE A 17 0.07 8.17 -5.14
CA PHE A 17 -0.22 6.95 -4.41
C PHE A 17 -0.44 7.28 -2.93
N VAL A 18 -1.21 6.46 -2.23
CA VAL A 18 -1.41 6.59 -0.76
C VAL A 18 -0.16 6.09 -0.02
N ASP A 19 0.35 4.94 -0.44
CA ASP A 19 1.57 4.31 0.04
C ASP A 19 2.36 3.67 -1.11
N ASN A 20 3.58 3.25 -0.83
CA ASN A 20 4.42 2.45 -1.72
C ASN A 20 5.14 1.35 -0.92
N HIS A 21 5.95 0.54 -1.61
CA HIS A 21 6.67 -0.56 -0.98
C HIS A 21 7.66 -0.14 0.12
N ASP A 22 8.25 1.06 0.03
CA ASP A 22 9.19 1.58 1.03
C ASP A 22 8.44 2.10 2.27
N ASN A 23 7.57 3.09 2.07
CA ASN A 23 7.00 3.85 3.16
C ASN A 23 5.94 3.06 3.96
N GLN A 24 5.34 2.02 3.37
CA GLN A 24 4.46 1.10 4.11
C GLN A 24 5.22 0.24 5.13
N ARG A 25 6.56 0.23 5.06
CA ARG A 25 7.49 -0.44 5.97
C ARG A 25 8.37 0.55 6.76
N GLY A 26 8.07 1.84 6.67
CA GLY A 26 8.84 2.90 7.35
C GLY A 26 10.16 3.26 6.67
N HIS A 27 10.40 2.82 5.43
CA HIS A 27 11.54 3.27 4.64
C HIS A 27 11.23 4.59 3.92
N GLY A 28 12.21 5.48 3.83
CA GLY A 28 12.03 6.78 3.19
C GLY A 28 11.18 7.77 4.01
N ALA A 29 10.51 8.68 3.31
CA ALA A 29 9.75 9.77 3.93
C ALA A 29 8.28 9.39 4.19
N GLY A 30 7.62 10.15 5.07
CA GLY A 30 6.21 9.99 5.44
C GLY A 30 6.01 9.41 6.85
N GLY A 31 6.88 8.48 7.27
CA GLY A 31 6.87 7.92 8.63
C GLY A 31 5.49 7.40 9.06
N ALA A 32 5.10 7.67 10.30
CA ALA A 32 3.84 7.20 10.90
C ALA A 32 2.57 7.82 10.28
N SER A 33 2.68 8.78 9.37
CA SER A 33 1.51 9.43 8.74
C SER A 33 0.95 8.65 7.54
N ILE A 34 1.73 7.71 7.00
CA ILE A 34 1.34 6.95 5.81
C ILE A 34 0.29 5.90 6.21
N LEU A 35 -0.86 5.95 5.54
CA LEU A 35 -1.89 4.93 5.66
C LEU A 35 -1.52 3.73 4.79
N THR A 36 -1.67 2.52 5.33
CA THR A 36 -1.38 1.27 4.61
C THR A 36 -2.54 0.30 4.74
N PHE A 37 -2.47 -0.89 4.13
CA PHE A 37 -3.48 -1.93 4.34
C PHE A 37 -3.65 -2.34 5.81
N TRP A 38 -2.66 -2.10 6.68
CA TRP A 38 -2.77 -2.31 8.13
C TRP A 38 -3.82 -1.39 8.77
N ASP A 39 -4.06 -0.22 8.16
CA ASP A 39 -5.05 0.78 8.55
C ASP A 39 -6.30 0.69 7.67
N SER A 40 -6.76 -0.53 7.39
CA SER A 40 -7.66 -0.89 6.29
C SER A 40 -8.84 0.06 6.07
N ARG A 41 -9.53 0.51 7.13
CA ARG A 41 -10.67 1.43 7.00
C ARG A 41 -10.24 2.80 6.45
N LEU A 42 -9.20 3.39 7.03
CA LEU A 42 -8.69 4.70 6.62
C LEU A 42 -8.02 4.64 5.26
N TYR A 43 -7.29 3.56 4.97
CA TYR A 43 -6.65 3.34 3.68
C TYR A 43 -7.65 3.30 2.53
N LYS A 44 -8.79 2.62 2.71
CA LYS A 44 -9.89 2.60 1.72
C LYS A 44 -10.49 3.99 1.52
N MET A 45 -10.65 4.77 2.59
CA MET A 45 -11.14 6.15 2.47
C MET A 45 -10.16 7.05 1.71
N ALA A 46 -8.86 6.96 2.00
CA ALA A 46 -7.83 7.72 1.32
C ALA A 46 -7.68 7.31 -0.15
N SER A 47 -7.69 6.01 -0.43
CA SER A 47 -7.65 5.48 -1.79
C SER A 47 -8.88 5.89 -2.60
N GLY A 48 -10.07 5.81 -2.00
CA GLY A 48 -11.30 6.27 -2.64
C GLY A 48 -11.25 7.76 -2.98
N PHE A 49 -10.72 8.60 -2.08
CA PHE A 49 -10.50 10.02 -2.38
C PHE A 49 -9.48 10.22 -3.50
N MET A 50 -8.33 9.55 -3.45
CA MET A 50 -7.28 9.62 -4.48
C MET A 50 -7.83 9.24 -5.87
N LEU A 51 -8.65 8.18 -5.96
CA LEU A 51 -9.23 7.71 -7.21
C LEU A 51 -10.34 8.63 -7.75
N ALA A 52 -11.10 9.28 -6.86
CA ALA A 52 -12.17 10.19 -7.26
C ALA A 52 -11.69 11.62 -7.55
N HIS A 53 -10.56 12.04 -6.99
CA HIS A 53 -10.04 13.40 -7.14
C HIS A 53 -9.22 13.54 -8.43
N PRO A 54 -9.46 14.58 -9.27
CA PRO A 54 -8.78 14.75 -10.56
C PRO A 54 -7.37 15.36 -10.40
N TYR A 55 -6.44 14.64 -9.76
CA TYR A 55 -5.06 15.08 -9.58
C TYR A 55 -4.06 13.94 -9.79
N GLY A 56 -3.14 14.13 -10.74
CA GLY A 56 -2.09 13.16 -11.05
C GLY A 56 -2.55 11.91 -11.78
N PHE A 57 -1.59 11.03 -12.05
CA PHE A 57 -1.82 9.65 -12.48
C PHE A 57 -1.77 8.73 -11.27
N THR A 58 -2.86 8.02 -11.00
CA THR A 58 -3.01 7.24 -9.76
C THR A 58 -2.35 5.86 -9.88
N ARG A 59 -1.63 5.46 -8.82
CA ARG A 59 -1.08 4.11 -8.66
C ARG A 59 -1.54 3.53 -7.33
N VAL A 60 -2.27 2.43 -7.41
CA VAL A 60 -2.71 1.64 -6.25
C VAL A 60 -1.59 0.68 -5.86
N MET A 61 -1.21 0.65 -4.58
CA MET A 61 -0.29 -0.35 -4.05
C MET A 61 -1.01 -1.69 -3.92
N SER A 62 -0.30 -2.79 -4.16
CA SER A 62 -0.82 -4.14 -3.90
C SER A 62 0.24 -4.93 -3.16
N SER A 63 -0.06 -5.29 -1.92
CA SER A 63 0.91 -5.74 -0.93
C SER A 63 0.79 -7.23 -0.63
N PHE A 64 1.68 -7.67 0.24
CA PHE A 64 1.62 -8.94 0.97
C PHE A 64 1.76 -8.66 2.47
N ARG A 65 1.34 -9.61 3.31
CA ARG A 65 1.53 -9.55 4.76
C ARG A 65 2.92 -10.07 5.12
N TRP A 66 3.53 -9.42 6.10
CA TRP A 66 4.74 -9.87 6.77
C TRP A 66 4.52 -9.76 8.30
N PRO A 67 5.32 -10.46 9.13
CA PRO A 67 5.19 -10.39 10.59
C PRO A 67 5.73 -9.05 11.11
N ARG A 68 4.99 -7.96 10.87
CA ARG A 68 5.35 -6.60 11.29
C ARG A 68 5.54 -6.54 12.80
N TYR A 69 6.69 -6.03 13.25
CA TYR A 69 6.99 -5.92 14.68
C TYR A 69 7.74 -4.62 14.96
N PHE A 70 7.17 -3.77 15.81
CA PHE A 70 7.75 -2.46 16.10
C PHE A 70 8.58 -2.46 17.39
N GLU A 71 9.83 -2.04 17.28
CA GLU A 71 10.67 -1.65 18.41
C GLU A 71 11.08 -0.19 18.24
N ASN A 72 10.89 0.63 19.29
CA ASN A 72 11.27 2.04 19.30
C ASN A 72 10.78 2.83 18.06
N GLY A 73 9.57 2.51 17.58
CA GLY A 73 8.95 3.19 16.44
C GLY A 73 9.43 2.73 15.05
N LYS A 74 10.28 1.69 14.97
CA LYS A 74 10.73 1.08 13.72
C LYS A 74 10.21 -0.36 13.60
N ASP A 75 9.71 -0.73 12.42
CA ASP A 75 9.47 -2.14 12.11
C ASP A 75 10.81 -2.86 11.97
N VAL A 76 11.16 -3.74 12.92
CA VAL A 76 12.42 -4.50 12.87
C VAL A 76 12.36 -5.67 11.88
N ASN A 77 11.18 -5.93 11.31
CA ASN A 77 10.95 -6.93 10.27
C ASN A 77 10.66 -6.28 8.89
N ASP A 78 11.10 -5.03 8.71
CA ASP A 78 10.97 -4.26 7.47
C ASP A 78 11.70 -4.87 6.25
N TRP A 79 12.57 -5.87 6.49
CA TRP A 79 13.35 -6.59 5.49
C TRP A 79 12.67 -7.86 4.95
N VAL A 80 11.53 -8.27 5.52
CA VAL A 80 10.89 -9.54 5.16
C VAL A 80 10.36 -9.51 3.73
N GLY A 81 10.79 -10.50 2.93
CA GLY A 81 10.39 -10.69 1.54
C GLY A 81 8.94 -11.18 1.37
N PRO A 82 8.50 -11.41 0.12
CA PRO A 82 7.13 -11.86 -0.15
C PRO A 82 6.86 -13.26 0.43
N PRO A 83 5.58 -13.69 0.49
CA PRO A 83 5.21 -15.04 0.88
C PRO A 83 6.01 -16.06 0.04
N SER A 84 6.78 -16.92 0.70
CA SER A 84 7.77 -17.77 0.03
C SER A 84 7.65 -19.23 0.51
N ASN A 85 7.97 -20.16 -0.38
CA ASN A 85 8.14 -21.58 -0.07
C ASN A 85 9.46 -21.82 0.67
N ALA A 86 9.64 -23.03 1.20
CA ALA A 86 10.86 -23.40 1.93
C ALA A 86 12.13 -23.33 1.07
N ASP A 87 12.01 -23.41 -0.26
CA ASP A 87 13.10 -23.28 -1.22
C ASP A 87 13.41 -21.82 -1.63
N GLY A 88 12.71 -20.85 -1.04
CA GLY A 88 12.87 -19.43 -1.33
C GLY A 88 12.12 -18.92 -2.57
N SER A 89 11.40 -19.79 -3.29
CA SER A 89 10.52 -19.36 -4.38
C SER A 89 9.30 -18.61 -3.85
N THR A 90 8.87 -17.56 -4.54
CA THR A 90 7.67 -16.79 -4.16
C THR A 90 6.41 -17.63 -4.38
N LYS A 91 5.54 -17.70 -3.36
CA LYS A 91 4.24 -18.38 -3.43
C LYS A 91 3.33 -17.69 -4.45
N ALA A 92 2.58 -18.50 -5.20
CA ALA A 92 1.57 -17.99 -6.11
C ALA A 92 0.47 -17.22 -5.34
N VAL A 93 -0.12 -16.23 -6.02
CA VAL A 93 -1.32 -15.55 -5.55
C VAL A 93 -2.51 -16.48 -5.76
N THR A 94 -3.16 -16.89 -4.67
CA THR A 94 -4.42 -17.64 -4.72
C THR A 94 -5.58 -16.66 -4.69
N ILE A 95 -6.55 -16.82 -5.59
CA ILE A 95 -7.80 -16.07 -5.56
C ILE A 95 -8.87 -16.98 -4.95
N ASN A 96 -9.45 -16.55 -3.84
CA ASN A 96 -10.51 -17.25 -3.13
C ASN A 96 -11.87 -17.05 -3.84
N GLU A 97 -12.86 -17.87 -3.52
CA GLU A 97 -14.22 -17.78 -4.11
C GLU A 97 -14.89 -16.43 -3.82
N ASP A 98 -14.57 -15.80 -2.69
CA ASP A 98 -15.05 -14.47 -2.30
C ASP A 98 -14.26 -13.32 -2.96
N THR A 99 -13.41 -13.64 -3.95
CA THR A 99 -12.51 -12.73 -4.70
C THR A 99 -11.35 -12.13 -3.90
N THR A 100 -11.21 -12.48 -2.62
CA THR A 100 -10.03 -12.10 -1.84
C THR A 100 -8.80 -12.90 -2.23
N CYS A 101 -7.63 -12.44 -1.83
CA CYS A 101 -6.39 -13.17 -2.04
C CYS A 101 -6.00 -14.02 -0.82
N GLY A 102 -5.48 -15.21 -1.08
CA GLY A 102 -4.88 -16.11 -0.10
C GLY A 102 -3.34 -16.02 -0.09
N ASN A 103 -2.70 -16.96 0.61
CA ASN A 103 -1.23 -17.04 0.73
C ASN A 103 -0.57 -15.73 1.19
N ASP A 104 -1.20 -15.03 2.14
CA ASP A 104 -0.73 -13.76 2.70
C ASP A 104 -0.65 -12.60 1.69
N TRP A 105 -1.12 -12.76 0.46
CA TRP A 105 -1.29 -11.65 -0.48
C TRP A 105 -2.48 -10.78 -0.07
N VAL A 106 -2.28 -9.46 -0.03
CA VAL A 106 -3.29 -8.50 0.42
C VAL A 106 -4.24 -8.11 -0.71
N CYS A 107 -3.70 -7.88 -1.92
CA CYS A 107 -4.44 -7.54 -3.12
C CYS A 107 -5.42 -6.38 -2.96
N GLU A 108 -4.96 -5.23 -2.49
CA GLU A 108 -5.76 -4.02 -2.30
C GLU A 108 -6.50 -3.62 -3.59
N HIS A 109 -5.87 -3.82 -4.76
CA HIS A 109 -6.46 -3.60 -6.09
C HIS A 109 -7.68 -4.49 -6.42
N ARG A 110 -7.99 -5.49 -5.58
CA ARG A 110 -9.19 -6.36 -5.73
C ARG A 110 -10.24 -6.08 -4.68
N TRP A 111 -9.97 -5.18 -3.74
CA TRP A 111 -10.95 -4.83 -2.73
C TRP A 111 -12.08 -4.06 -3.41
N ARG A 112 -13.33 -4.47 -3.17
CA ARG A 112 -14.51 -3.81 -3.75
C ARG A 112 -14.55 -2.27 -3.59
N GLN A 113 -13.86 -1.72 -2.59
CA GLN A 113 -13.83 -0.29 -2.31
C GLN A 113 -12.80 0.51 -3.13
N ILE A 114 -11.90 -0.17 -3.86
CA ILE A 114 -10.79 0.39 -4.67
C ILE A 114 -11.00 -0.08 -6.11
#